data_AF-A0A536ZMM1-F1
#
_entry.id   AF-A0A536ZMM1-F1
#
_cell.length_a   1.000
_cell.length_b   1.000
_cell.length_c   1.000
_cell.angle_alpha   90.00
_cell.angle_beta   90.00
_cell.angle_gamma   90.00
#
_symmetry.space_group_name_H-M   'P 1'
#
loop_
_entity.id
_entity.type
_entity.pdbx_description
1 polymer ?
#
loop_
_entity_poly.entity_id
_entity_poly.type
_entity_poly.pdbx_seq_one_letter_code
_entity_poly.pdbx_strand_id
1 'polypeptide(L)'
;MKIHEYQGKQIFREYGMPTPRGFPAMSVDEAVDVAKKLGGKVWVVKAQIHAGGRGKGGGVKVAKSIDEVRQHASRILGMQLKTHQTGPEGQKVRRLLIEEGADIKKETYAGMVVDRGTQKVVLMASSEGGMDIEEVAAKTPEKIRKVFIDPAQGLSDTDADEIALGIGIPQSALAEGRAMFKALYKCFDATDASLAEINPLVLTGDNRVIALDAKLNFDDNALFRHPEEVAMRDLDEEDPLEIEASKYDLNYISLDGNIACMVNGAGLAMATMDTIKLFGGSPANFLDVGGGATAEKVTAAFKIMLSNKKVKAILVNIFGGIMKCDTIATGIVAAAREVKLSVPLVVRMKGTNEDLGKKILKDSGLPIISADNMGDAGKKVVAAVKGKKTKPKPKPKAKPKKRARKAPKKRAKKAKKKKRK
;
A
#
# COMPACT_ATOMS: atom_id res chain seq x y z
N MET A 1 -1.11 7.47 9.25
CA MET A 1 -1.77 6.20 9.66
C MET A 1 -3.20 6.13 9.13
N LYS A 2 -3.78 4.94 8.94
CA LYS A 2 -5.18 4.75 8.49
C LYS A 2 -5.98 3.97 9.53
N ILE A 3 -7.30 4.13 9.53
CA ILE A 3 -8.25 3.35 10.36
C ILE A 3 -9.44 2.86 9.54
N HIS A 4 -10.21 1.92 10.11
CA HIS A 4 -11.43 1.39 9.50
C HIS A 4 -12.62 2.34 9.64
N GLU A 5 -13.62 2.18 8.76
CA GLU A 5 -14.84 2.99 8.77
C GLU A 5 -15.57 2.97 10.12
N TYR A 6 -15.67 1.82 10.79
CA TYR A 6 -16.37 1.75 12.08
C TYR A 6 -15.68 2.59 13.18
N GLN A 7 -14.34 2.72 13.10
CA GLN A 7 -13.53 3.57 13.97
C GLN A 7 -13.71 5.04 13.57
N GLY A 8 -13.64 5.35 12.27
CA GLY A 8 -13.87 6.72 11.78
C GLY A 8 -15.27 7.24 12.14
N LYS A 9 -16.30 6.40 12.05
CA LYS A 9 -17.66 6.71 12.52
C LYS A 9 -17.75 6.89 14.03
N GLN A 10 -16.89 6.25 14.83
CA GLN A 10 -16.83 6.49 16.27
C GLN A 10 -16.31 7.90 16.55
N ILE A 11 -15.15 8.26 15.99
CA ILE A 11 -14.56 9.59 16.09
C ILE A 11 -15.57 10.64 15.60
N PHE A 12 -16.21 10.42 14.46
CA PHE A 12 -17.21 11.34 13.93
C PHE A 12 -18.34 11.65 14.94
N ARG A 13 -18.84 10.64 15.66
CA ARG A 13 -19.84 10.83 16.72
C ARG A 13 -19.30 11.59 17.93
N GLU A 14 -18.04 11.42 18.29
CA GLU A 14 -17.36 12.18 19.36
C GLU A 14 -17.25 13.68 19.02
N TYR A 15 -17.12 14.02 17.74
CA TYR A 15 -17.20 15.39 17.23
C TYR A 15 -18.63 15.87 16.90
N GLY A 16 -19.65 15.07 17.18
CA GLY A 16 -21.07 15.43 17.01
C GLY A 16 -21.64 15.24 15.60
N MET A 17 -20.93 14.57 14.69
CA MET A 17 -21.45 14.23 13.36
C MET A 17 -22.38 13.01 13.45
N PRO A 18 -23.64 13.09 12.97
CA PRO A 18 -24.54 11.96 12.96
C PRO A 18 -24.13 10.90 11.93
N THR A 19 -23.97 9.66 12.41
CA THR A 19 -23.77 8.45 11.60
C THR A 19 -24.94 7.49 11.86
N PRO A 20 -25.25 6.54 10.97
CA PRO A 20 -26.15 5.44 11.32
C PRO A 20 -25.60 4.63 12.49
N ARG A 21 -26.46 3.91 13.22
CA ARG A 21 -26.04 2.97 14.26
C ARG A 21 -25.48 1.71 13.61
N GLY A 22 -24.24 1.38 13.96
CA GLY A 22 -23.59 0.14 13.52
C GLY A 22 -22.50 -0.29 14.50
N PHE A 23 -22.15 -1.57 14.47
CA PHE A 23 -21.10 -2.16 15.30
C PHE A 23 -20.22 -3.12 14.47
N PRO A 24 -18.92 -3.23 14.81
CA PRO A 24 -18.04 -4.20 14.17
C PRO A 24 -18.43 -5.63 14.56
N ALA A 25 -18.08 -6.60 13.70
CA ALA A 25 -18.21 -8.03 13.95
C ALA A 25 -16.99 -8.78 13.37
N MET A 26 -16.41 -9.67 14.17
CA MET A 26 -15.25 -10.51 13.81
C MET A 26 -15.66 -11.91 13.35
N SER A 27 -16.92 -12.30 13.56
CA SER A 27 -17.50 -13.57 13.13
C SER A 27 -18.89 -13.38 12.49
N VAL A 28 -19.37 -14.43 11.81
CA VAL A 28 -20.72 -14.45 11.21
C VAL A 28 -21.81 -14.43 12.28
N ASP A 29 -21.57 -15.06 13.43
CA ASP A 29 -22.54 -15.08 14.54
C ASP A 29 -22.60 -13.73 15.26
N GLU A 30 -21.45 -13.07 15.50
CA GLU A 30 -21.43 -11.67 15.96
C GLU A 30 -22.18 -10.75 14.98
N ALA A 31 -22.02 -10.94 13.67
CA ALA A 31 -22.72 -10.11 12.68
C ALA A 31 -24.25 -10.25 12.77
N VAL A 32 -24.73 -11.47 13.02
CA VAL A 32 -26.15 -11.77 13.27
C VAL A 32 -26.62 -11.16 14.59
N ASP A 33 -25.82 -11.25 15.66
CA ASP A 33 -26.19 -10.70 16.96
C ASP A 33 -26.16 -9.16 16.99
N VAL A 34 -25.25 -8.53 16.25
CA VAL A 34 -25.29 -7.08 16.00
C VAL A 34 -26.56 -6.69 15.24
N ALA A 35 -26.97 -7.43 14.20
CA ALA A 35 -28.21 -7.13 13.48
C ALA A 35 -29.45 -7.24 14.38
N LYS A 36 -29.53 -8.28 15.23
CA LYS A 36 -30.57 -8.42 16.26
C LYS A 36 -30.57 -7.22 17.23
N LYS A 37 -29.39 -6.80 17.72
CA LYS A 37 -29.21 -5.68 18.66
C LYS A 37 -29.64 -4.34 18.06
N LEU A 38 -29.33 -4.10 16.77
CA LEU A 38 -29.75 -2.90 16.05
C LEU A 38 -31.27 -2.85 15.87
N GLY A 39 -31.88 -4.02 15.64
CA GLY A 39 -33.30 -4.14 15.27
C GLY A 39 -33.58 -3.55 13.88
N GLY A 40 -34.86 -3.35 13.58
CA GLY A 40 -35.30 -2.78 12.30
C GLY A 40 -35.64 -3.83 11.23
N LYS A 41 -35.58 -3.41 9.96
CA LYS A 41 -35.98 -4.20 8.78
C LYS A 41 -34.92 -4.24 7.66
N VAL A 42 -33.89 -3.41 7.76
CA VAL A 42 -32.85 -3.26 6.74
C VAL A 42 -31.52 -3.03 7.45
N TRP A 43 -30.51 -3.80 7.05
CA TRP A 43 -29.14 -3.68 7.51
C TRP A 43 -28.19 -3.58 6.32
N VAL A 44 -26.98 -3.08 6.56
CA VAL A 44 -25.89 -3.09 5.59
C VAL A 44 -24.73 -3.89 6.18
N VAL A 45 -24.24 -4.88 5.43
CA VAL A 45 -23.03 -5.65 5.74
C VAL A 45 -21.89 -5.03 4.93
N LYS A 46 -20.94 -4.39 5.61
CA LYS A 46 -19.79 -3.70 4.99
C LYS A 46 -18.48 -4.38 5.39
N ALA A 47 -17.71 -4.82 4.40
CA ALA A 47 -16.31 -5.20 4.56
C ALA A 47 -15.53 -4.03 5.15
N GLN A 48 -14.70 -4.30 6.15
CA GLN A 48 -13.81 -3.31 6.75
C GLN A 48 -12.38 -3.63 6.31
N ILE A 49 -11.90 -2.79 5.40
CA ILE A 49 -10.53 -2.72 4.86
C ILE A 49 -10.21 -1.23 4.66
N HIS A 50 -8.94 -0.83 4.69
CA HIS A 50 -8.50 0.55 4.53
C HIS A 50 -8.65 1.10 3.09
N ALA A 51 -8.90 0.23 2.11
CA ALA A 51 -9.06 0.61 0.70
C ALA A 51 -10.51 0.98 0.35
N GLY A 52 -10.67 2.06 -0.44
CA GLY A 52 -11.95 2.49 -1.01
C GLY A 52 -12.47 1.58 -2.13
N GLY A 53 -13.64 1.88 -2.68
CA GLY A 53 -14.25 1.13 -3.79
C GLY A 53 -14.91 -0.20 -3.38
N ARG A 54 -15.10 -0.43 -2.07
CA ARG A 54 -15.60 -1.68 -1.46
C ARG A 54 -16.93 -2.17 -2.05
N GLY A 55 -17.86 -1.25 -2.37
CA GLY A 55 -19.14 -1.56 -3.00
C GLY A 55 -19.00 -2.17 -4.40
N LYS A 56 -18.19 -1.56 -5.27
CA LYS A 56 -17.87 -2.08 -6.61
C LYS A 56 -17.17 -3.45 -6.54
N GLY A 57 -16.33 -3.67 -5.51
CA GLY A 57 -15.69 -4.96 -5.21
C GLY A 57 -16.61 -6.04 -4.58
N GLY A 58 -17.89 -5.72 -4.33
CA GLY A 58 -18.86 -6.65 -3.74
C GLY A 58 -18.83 -6.75 -2.21
N GLY A 59 -17.97 -5.99 -1.54
CA GLY A 59 -17.82 -5.95 -0.09
C GLY A 59 -18.87 -5.11 0.65
N VAL A 60 -19.88 -4.57 -0.02
CA VAL A 60 -21.02 -3.89 0.62
C VAL A 60 -22.31 -4.53 0.11
N LYS A 61 -23.18 -4.97 1.03
CA LYS A 61 -24.48 -5.60 0.71
C LYS A 61 -25.58 -5.16 1.67
N VAL A 62 -26.73 -4.80 1.12
CA VAL A 62 -27.96 -4.54 1.88
C VAL A 62 -28.66 -5.87 2.16
N ALA A 63 -29.11 -6.05 3.39
CA ALA A 63 -29.85 -7.22 3.88
C ALA A 63 -31.20 -6.78 4.45
N LYS A 64 -32.27 -7.54 4.18
CA LYS A 64 -33.65 -7.29 4.63
C LYS A 64 -34.15 -8.30 5.66
N SER A 65 -33.29 -9.24 6.06
CA SER A 65 -33.56 -10.23 7.10
C SER A 65 -32.27 -10.63 7.82
N ILE A 66 -32.39 -11.24 9.00
CA ILE A 66 -31.24 -11.79 9.74
C ILE A 66 -30.56 -12.93 8.96
N ASP A 67 -31.32 -13.70 8.17
CA ASP A 67 -30.77 -14.74 7.30
C ASP A 67 -29.97 -14.16 6.13
N GLU A 68 -30.41 -13.04 5.54
CA GLU A 68 -29.63 -12.30 4.54
C GLU A 68 -28.35 -11.72 5.17
N VAL A 69 -28.40 -11.18 6.39
CA VAL A 69 -27.20 -10.73 7.12
C VAL A 69 -26.22 -11.90 7.28
N ARG A 70 -26.67 -13.07 7.74
CA ARG A 70 -25.84 -14.28 7.84
C ARG A 70 -25.25 -14.68 6.48
N GLN A 71 -26.07 -14.69 5.43
CA GLN A 71 -25.64 -15.08 4.08
C GLN A 71 -24.63 -14.10 3.47
N HIS A 72 -24.75 -12.80 3.75
CA HIS A 72 -23.80 -11.78 3.29
C HIS A 72 -22.51 -11.81 4.12
N ALA A 73 -22.61 -11.89 5.45
CA ALA A 73 -21.46 -12.01 6.35
C ALA A 73 -20.60 -13.23 5.99
N SER A 74 -21.19 -14.41 5.78
CA SER A 74 -20.48 -15.64 5.37
C SER A 74 -19.79 -15.55 4.00
N ARG A 75 -20.21 -14.64 3.12
CA ARG A 75 -19.60 -14.45 1.79
C ARG A 75 -18.51 -13.37 1.80
N ILE A 76 -18.62 -12.39 2.68
CA ILE A 76 -17.72 -11.24 2.75
C ILE A 76 -16.57 -11.51 3.73
N LEU A 77 -16.84 -12.09 4.90
CA LEU A 77 -15.79 -12.40 5.87
C LEU A 77 -14.83 -13.47 5.30
N GLY A 78 -13.54 -13.18 5.36
CA GLY A 78 -12.48 -14.04 4.81
C GLY A 78 -12.26 -13.90 3.30
N MET A 79 -13.08 -13.12 2.56
CA MET A 79 -12.86 -12.91 1.13
C MET A 79 -11.60 -12.08 0.85
N GLN A 80 -10.97 -12.31 -0.30
CA GLN A 80 -9.95 -11.42 -0.82
C GLN A 80 -10.62 -10.31 -1.65
N LEU A 81 -10.92 -9.18 -1.00
CA LEU A 81 -11.66 -8.08 -1.59
C LEU A 81 -10.74 -7.26 -2.51
N LYS A 82 -11.04 -7.30 -3.81
CA LYS A 82 -10.34 -6.54 -4.84
C LYS A 82 -11.11 -5.25 -5.14
N THR A 83 -10.43 -4.12 -5.04
CA THR A 83 -10.92 -2.81 -5.44
C THR A 83 -9.88 -2.15 -6.35
N HIS A 84 -10.18 -0.97 -6.91
CA HIS A 84 -9.20 -0.21 -7.69
C HIS A 84 -8.01 0.27 -6.85
N GLN A 85 -8.12 0.28 -5.52
CA GLN A 85 -7.08 0.73 -4.59
C GLN A 85 -6.26 -0.42 -3.97
N THR A 86 -6.70 -1.69 -4.05
CA THR A 86 -5.98 -2.85 -3.49
C THR A 86 -5.04 -3.55 -4.48
N GLY A 87 -5.07 -3.17 -5.76
CA GLY A 87 -4.39 -3.91 -6.82
C GLY A 87 -4.93 -5.35 -7.02
N PRO A 88 -4.19 -6.19 -7.78
CA PRO A 88 -4.67 -7.50 -8.21
C PRO A 88 -4.69 -8.57 -7.12
N GLU A 89 -3.92 -8.41 -6.04
CA GLU A 89 -3.92 -9.36 -4.92
C GLU A 89 -5.19 -9.20 -4.06
N GLY A 90 -5.64 -7.96 -3.83
CA GLY A 90 -6.79 -7.67 -2.97
C GLY A 90 -6.44 -7.73 -1.48
N GLN A 91 -7.30 -7.16 -0.64
CA GLN A 91 -7.14 -7.19 0.82
C GLN A 91 -8.06 -8.23 1.46
N LYS A 92 -7.55 -8.96 2.46
CA LYS A 92 -8.33 -10.02 3.12
C LYS A 92 -9.28 -9.38 4.14
N VAL A 93 -10.60 -9.53 3.92
CA VAL A 93 -11.59 -9.01 4.86
C VAL A 93 -11.59 -9.83 6.13
N ARG A 94 -11.15 -9.23 7.25
CA ARG A 94 -11.03 -9.89 8.55
C ARG A 94 -12.08 -9.45 9.57
N ARG A 95 -12.75 -8.33 9.31
CA ARG A 95 -13.82 -7.77 10.15
C ARG A 95 -14.90 -7.17 9.27
N LEU A 96 -16.12 -7.13 9.80
CA LEU A 96 -17.30 -6.54 9.17
C LEU A 96 -17.78 -5.36 10.01
N LEU A 97 -18.51 -4.44 9.39
CA LEU A 97 -19.40 -3.50 10.04
C LEU A 97 -20.82 -3.89 9.66
N ILE A 98 -21.67 -4.09 10.66
CA ILE A 98 -23.11 -4.29 10.49
C ILE A 98 -23.80 -3.02 10.97
N GLU A 99 -24.59 -2.41 10.10
CA GLU A 99 -25.16 -1.08 10.27
C GLU A 99 -26.65 -1.06 9.88
N GLU A 100 -27.44 -0.17 10.46
CA GLU A 100 -28.83 0.04 10.06
C GLU A 100 -28.96 0.72 8.67
N GLY A 101 -30.01 0.40 7.92
CA GLY A 101 -30.29 1.07 6.65
C GLY A 101 -30.70 2.54 6.83
N ALA A 102 -30.19 3.42 5.96
CA ALA A 102 -30.59 4.83 5.88
C ALA A 102 -31.60 5.07 4.73
N ASP A 103 -32.51 6.02 4.92
CA ASP A 103 -33.44 6.48 3.88
C ASP A 103 -32.76 7.55 3.01
N ILE A 104 -32.01 7.12 1.99
CA ILE A 104 -31.17 7.97 1.15
C ILE A 104 -32.02 8.71 0.12
N LYS A 105 -32.21 10.02 0.32
CA LYS A 105 -32.87 10.92 -0.65
C LYS A 105 -31.88 11.48 -1.66
N LYS A 106 -30.64 11.75 -1.24
CA LYS A 106 -29.55 12.20 -2.11
C LYS A 106 -28.18 11.86 -1.50
N GLU A 107 -27.28 11.39 -2.33
CA GLU A 107 -25.86 11.18 -2.01
C GLU A 107 -25.04 12.38 -2.50
N THR A 108 -24.20 12.92 -1.62
CA THR A 108 -23.23 13.98 -1.90
C THR A 108 -21.84 13.55 -1.40
N TYR A 109 -20.81 14.31 -1.71
CA TYR A 109 -19.45 14.08 -1.25
C TYR A 109 -18.99 15.25 -0.37
N ALA A 110 -18.24 14.96 0.70
CA ALA A 110 -17.46 15.93 1.43
C ALA A 110 -16.12 15.34 1.87
N GLY A 111 -15.04 16.11 1.78
CA GLY A 111 -13.73 15.68 2.29
C GLY A 111 -12.77 16.83 2.52
N MET A 112 -11.85 16.63 3.46
CA MET A 112 -10.81 17.59 3.85
C MET A 112 -9.42 16.97 3.71
N VAL A 113 -8.50 17.76 3.17
CA VAL A 113 -7.07 17.47 3.04
C VAL A 113 -6.27 18.76 3.20
N VAL A 114 -4.95 18.65 3.44
CA VAL A 114 -4.06 19.81 3.33
C VAL A 114 -3.74 20.08 1.86
N ASP A 115 -4.20 21.21 1.33
CA ASP A 115 -3.78 21.68 0.00
C ASP A 115 -2.37 22.26 0.11
N ARG A 116 -1.42 21.61 -0.58
CA ARG A 116 0.00 21.96 -0.53
C ARG A 116 0.35 23.23 -1.32
N GLY A 117 -0.53 23.68 -2.22
CA GLY A 117 -0.33 24.90 -3.00
C GLY A 117 -0.72 26.15 -2.22
N THR A 118 -1.86 26.12 -1.53
CA THR A 118 -2.32 27.21 -0.66
C THR A 118 -1.82 27.11 0.78
N GLN A 119 -1.23 25.97 1.16
CA GLN A 119 -0.78 25.67 2.54
C GLN A 119 -1.90 25.78 3.58
N LYS A 120 -3.11 25.38 3.19
CA LYS A 120 -4.35 25.46 3.99
C LYS A 120 -5.09 24.14 3.97
N VAL A 121 -5.90 23.87 4.99
CA VAL A 121 -6.91 22.79 4.90
C VAL A 121 -7.95 23.22 3.87
N VAL A 122 -8.24 22.35 2.90
CA VAL A 122 -9.29 22.58 1.90
C VAL A 122 -10.47 21.67 2.19
N LEU A 123 -11.65 22.26 2.41
CA LEU A 123 -12.92 21.55 2.33
C LEU A 123 -13.31 21.43 0.86
N MET A 124 -13.39 20.20 0.36
CA MET A 124 -13.90 19.88 -0.97
C MET A 124 -15.26 19.19 -0.83
N ALA A 125 -16.26 19.62 -1.61
CA ALA A 125 -17.58 18.99 -1.61
C ALA A 125 -18.17 18.93 -3.02
N SER A 126 -19.01 17.93 -3.28
CA SER A 126 -19.66 17.74 -4.59
C SER A 126 -21.10 17.24 -4.46
N SER A 127 -21.94 17.58 -5.45
CA SER A 127 -23.27 16.98 -5.63
C SER A 127 -23.22 15.50 -6.01
N GLU A 128 -22.06 15.00 -6.45
CA GLU A 128 -21.86 13.63 -6.93
C GLU A 128 -21.28 12.75 -5.80
N GLY A 129 -22.13 12.31 -4.87
CA GLY A 129 -21.75 11.33 -3.84
C GLY A 129 -21.74 9.89 -4.34
N GLY A 130 -21.21 8.98 -3.53
CA GLY A 130 -21.27 7.53 -3.77
C GLY A 130 -20.33 7.00 -4.86
N MET A 131 -19.55 7.89 -5.49
CA MET A 131 -18.60 7.58 -6.55
C MET A 131 -17.18 8.06 -6.21
N ASP A 132 -16.26 7.77 -7.13
CA ASP A 132 -14.83 8.11 -7.01
C ASP A 132 -14.65 9.62 -7.26
N ILE A 133 -14.14 10.38 -6.29
CA ILE A 133 -14.07 11.84 -6.39
C ILE A 133 -12.98 12.28 -7.39
N GLU A 134 -11.94 11.47 -7.56
CA GLU A 134 -10.93 11.65 -8.61
C GLU A 134 -11.54 11.48 -10.02
N GLU A 135 -12.53 10.61 -10.19
CA GLU A 135 -13.30 10.49 -11.44
C GLU A 135 -14.14 11.76 -11.72
N VAL A 136 -14.77 12.33 -10.69
CA VAL A 136 -15.50 13.61 -10.79
C VAL A 136 -14.54 14.75 -11.12
N ALA A 137 -13.38 14.82 -10.46
CA ALA A 137 -12.36 15.84 -10.70
C ALA A 137 -11.79 15.80 -12.12
N ALA A 138 -11.70 14.62 -12.72
CA ALA A 138 -11.20 14.45 -14.09
C ALA A 138 -12.25 14.73 -15.17
N LYS A 139 -13.54 14.50 -14.90
CA LYS A 139 -14.61 14.57 -15.91
C LYS A 139 -15.53 15.80 -15.80
N THR A 140 -15.80 16.24 -14.58
CA THR A 140 -16.74 17.31 -14.23
C THR A 140 -16.19 18.12 -13.04
N PRO A 141 -14.99 18.73 -13.15
CA PRO A 141 -14.34 19.46 -12.06
C PRO A 141 -15.19 20.62 -11.52
N GLU A 142 -16.07 21.20 -12.34
CA GLU A 142 -17.00 22.26 -11.97
C GLU A 142 -18.04 21.85 -10.91
N LYS A 143 -18.25 20.53 -10.72
CA LYS A 143 -19.10 20.00 -9.65
C LYS A 143 -18.41 19.94 -8.29
N ILE A 144 -17.10 20.15 -8.22
CA ILE A 144 -16.33 20.15 -6.97
C ILE A 144 -16.15 21.58 -6.49
N ARG A 145 -16.88 21.94 -5.42
CA ARG A 145 -16.69 23.20 -4.70
C ARG A 145 -15.58 23.08 -3.67
N LYS A 146 -14.87 24.19 -3.42
CA LYS A 146 -13.72 24.24 -2.52
C LYS A 146 -13.75 25.49 -1.64
N VAL A 147 -13.44 25.32 -0.36
CA VAL A 147 -13.14 26.40 0.60
C VAL A 147 -11.75 26.15 1.18
N PHE A 148 -10.88 27.15 1.12
CA PHE A 148 -9.53 27.10 1.70
C PHE A 148 -9.55 27.77 3.07
N ILE A 149 -9.59 26.95 4.11
CA ILE A 149 -9.86 27.37 5.48
C ILE A 149 -8.68 28.16 6.04
N ASP A 150 -8.94 29.31 6.65
CA ASP A 150 -7.91 30.08 7.34
C ASP A 150 -7.60 29.44 8.71
N PRO A 151 -6.34 29.06 8.99
CA PRO A 151 -6.01 28.31 10.21
C PRO A 151 -6.19 29.14 11.50
N ALA A 152 -6.25 30.47 11.42
CA ALA A 152 -6.49 31.32 12.59
C ALA A 152 -7.99 31.54 12.87
N GLN A 153 -8.87 31.36 11.87
CA GLN A 153 -10.31 31.62 11.97
C GLN A 153 -11.16 30.34 11.99
N GLY A 154 -10.63 29.26 11.40
CA GLY A 154 -11.38 28.03 11.13
C GLY A 154 -12.45 28.19 10.04
N LEU A 155 -13.29 27.17 9.88
CA LEU A 155 -14.38 27.20 8.90
C LEU A 155 -15.50 28.15 9.36
N SER A 156 -15.75 29.20 8.57
CA SER A 156 -16.82 30.16 8.86
C SER A 156 -18.22 29.59 8.57
N ASP A 157 -19.24 30.16 9.20
CA ASP A 157 -20.64 29.81 8.95
C ASP A 157 -21.04 30.09 7.49
N THR A 158 -20.54 31.20 6.92
CA THR A 158 -20.80 31.61 5.53
C THR A 158 -20.22 30.62 4.53
N ASP A 159 -18.97 30.21 4.71
CA ASP A 159 -18.30 29.24 3.84
C ASP A 159 -19.00 27.87 3.89
N ALA A 160 -19.36 27.43 5.10
CA ALA A 160 -20.06 26.17 5.31
C ALA A 160 -21.47 26.18 4.69
N ASP A 161 -22.19 27.30 4.77
CA ASP A 161 -23.48 27.49 4.11
C ASP A 161 -23.36 27.50 2.58
N GLU A 162 -22.38 28.22 2.01
CA GLU A 162 -22.17 28.27 0.57
C GLU A 162 -21.84 26.89 0.00
N ILE A 163 -21.00 26.12 0.70
CA ILE A 163 -20.70 24.73 0.35
C ILE A 163 -21.97 23.85 0.44
N ALA A 164 -22.75 23.95 1.52
CA ALA A 164 -23.97 23.17 1.71
C ALA A 164 -25.01 23.41 0.61
N LEU A 165 -25.38 24.67 0.39
CA LEU A 165 -26.30 25.06 -0.69
C LEU A 165 -25.72 24.69 -2.06
N GLY A 166 -24.40 24.86 -2.22
CA GLY A 166 -23.67 24.64 -3.46
C GLY A 166 -23.60 23.19 -3.93
N ILE A 167 -23.65 22.21 -3.02
CA ILE A 167 -23.84 20.78 -3.35
C ILE A 167 -25.32 20.37 -3.35
N GLY A 168 -26.22 21.30 -3.05
CA GLY A 168 -27.68 21.12 -3.02
C GLY A 168 -28.18 20.38 -1.79
N ILE A 169 -27.68 20.74 -0.60
CA ILE A 169 -28.42 20.60 0.66
C ILE A 169 -29.48 21.73 0.67
N PRO A 170 -30.77 21.44 0.90
CA PRO A 170 -31.83 22.45 0.87
C PRO A 170 -31.78 23.38 2.09
N GLN A 171 -32.38 24.57 1.98
CA GLN A 171 -32.47 25.56 3.05
C GLN A 171 -32.99 24.97 4.38
N SER A 172 -33.93 24.02 4.32
CA SER A 172 -34.50 23.34 5.49
C SER A 172 -33.51 22.44 6.25
N ALA A 173 -32.39 22.07 5.62
CA ALA A 173 -31.33 21.23 6.17
C ALA A 173 -30.00 22.00 6.32
N LEU A 174 -29.99 23.31 6.03
CA LEU A 174 -28.77 24.12 5.99
C LEU A 174 -28.02 24.13 7.33
N ALA A 175 -28.75 24.25 8.44
CA ALA A 175 -28.16 24.24 9.78
C ALA A 175 -27.45 22.90 10.10
N GLU A 176 -28.00 21.76 9.66
CA GLU A 176 -27.34 20.45 9.80
C GLU A 176 -26.13 20.32 8.87
N GLY A 177 -26.23 20.79 7.62
CA GLY A 177 -25.10 20.83 6.68
C GLY A 177 -23.93 21.67 7.23
N ARG A 178 -24.23 22.86 7.75
CA ARG A 178 -23.26 23.73 8.43
C ARG A 178 -22.62 23.03 9.63
N ALA A 179 -23.43 22.44 10.51
CA ALA A 179 -22.95 21.73 11.69
C ALA A 179 -22.04 20.55 11.29
N MET A 180 -22.42 19.77 10.27
CA MET A 180 -21.62 18.68 9.72
C MET A 180 -20.24 19.16 9.24
N PHE A 181 -20.17 20.21 8.42
CA PHE A 181 -18.86 20.68 7.91
C PHE A 181 -17.99 21.30 9.00
N LYS A 182 -18.57 22.05 9.94
CA LYS A 182 -17.80 22.60 11.07
C LYS A 182 -17.31 21.51 12.03
N ALA A 183 -18.11 20.47 12.24
CA ALA A 183 -17.69 19.29 13.01
C ALA A 183 -16.61 18.49 12.28
N LEU A 184 -16.71 18.32 10.96
CA LEU A 184 -15.69 17.65 10.14
C LEU A 184 -14.35 18.42 10.18
N TYR A 185 -14.38 19.77 10.14
CA TYR A 185 -13.17 20.58 10.28
C TYR A 185 -12.57 20.46 11.68
N LYS A 186 -13.40 20.56 12.73
CA LYS A 186 -12.94 20.38 14.12
C LYS A 186 -12.34 18.99 14.35
N CYS A 187 -12.94 17.95 13.76
CA CYS A 187 -12.40 16.59 13.79
C CYS A 187 -11.05 16.53 13.08
N PHE A 188 -10.95 17.05 11.85
CA PHE A 188 -9.72 17.05 11.06
C PHE A 188 -8.55 17.72 11.80
N ASP A 189 -8.80 18.92 12.35
CA ASP A 189 -7.79 19.73 13.04
C ASP A 189 -7.36 19.10 14.38
N ALA A 190 -8.31 18.67 15.21
CA ALA A 190 -8.03 18.16 16.56
C ALA A 190 -7.42 16.74 16.59
N THR A 191 -7.59 15.95 15.52
CA THR A 191 -6.99 14.59 15.36
C THR A 191 -5.73 14.59 14.49
N ASP A 192 -5.20 15.77 14.11
CA ASP A 192 -4.11 15.88 13.11
C ASP A 192 -4.34 15.01 11.85
N ALA A 193 -5.58 15.05 11.33
CA ALA A 193 -5.93 14.27 10.16
C ALA A 193 -5.13 14.75 8.93
N SER A 194 -4.65 13.81 8.13
CA SER A 194 -4.15 14.06 6.77
C SER A 194 -5.25 13.91 5.71
N LEU A 195 -6.32 13.19 6.04
CA LEU A 195 -7.55 13.05 5.24
C LEU A 195 -8.74 12.84 6.19
N ALA A 196 -9.83 13.58 6.01
CA ALA A 196 -11.15 13.24 6.55
C ALA A 196 -12.19 13.27 5.43
N GLU A 197 -12.78 12.12 5.08
CA GLU A 197 -13.69 11.94 3.95
C GLU A 197 -15.01 11.31 4.40
N ILE A 198 -16.12 11.88 3.89
CA ILE A 198 -17.50 11.40 4.02
C ILE A 198 -18.02 11.13 2.60
N ASN A 199 -18.03 9.85 2.19
CA ASN A 199 -18.45 9.45 0.85
C ASN A 199 -19.30 8.16 0.86
N PRO A 200 -20.64 8.25 0.82
CA PRO A 200 -21.44 9.45 0.66
C PRO A 200 -21.75 10.19 1.98
N LEU A 201 -21.82 11.52 1.89
CA LEU A 201 -22.59 12.36 2.79
C LEU A 201 -24.05 12.33 2.30
N VAL A 202 -24.99 11.94 3.15
CA VAL A 202 -26.38 11.69 2.75
C VAL A 202 -27.31 12.76 3.27
N LEU A 203 -28.12 13.32 2.36
CA LEU A 203 -29.39 13.95 2.72
C LEU A 203 -30.47 12.86 2.74
N THR A 204 -31.20 12.78 3.83
CA THR A 204 -32.24 11.77 4.07
C THR A 204 -33.64 12.22 3.67
N GLY A 205 -34.60 11.31 3.61
CA GLY A 205 -36.02 11.61 3.35
C GLY A 205 -36.62 12.66 4.29
N ASP A 206 -36.27 12.58 5.58
CA ASP A 206 -36.65 13.52 6.65
C ASP A 206 -35.75 14.76 6.75
N ASN A 207 -34.98 15.05 5.69
CA ASN A 207 -34.08 16.20 5.53
C ASN A 207 -32.89 16.28 6.51
N ARG A 208 -32.56 15.21 7.24
CA ARG A 208 -31.33 15.16 8.04
C ARG A 208 -30.09 14.94 7.18
N VAL A 209 -28.96 15.48 7.61
CA VAL A 209 -27.64 15.34 6.97
C VAL A 209 -26.78 14.37 7.77
N ILE A 210 -26.43 13.20 7.19
CA ILE A 210 -25.73 12.12 7.90
C ILE A 210 -24.48 11.63 7.16
N ALA A 211 -23.45 11.23 7.92
CA ALA A 211 -22.24 10.59 7.40
C ALA A 211 -22.47 9.08 7.23
N LEU A 212 -22.81 8.65 6.00
CA LEU A 212 -23.09 7.24 5.69
C LEU A 212 -21.82 6.40 5.53
N ASP A 213 -20.69 7.03 5.23
CA ASP A 213 -19.36 6.40 5.25
C ASP A 213 -18.36 7.35 5.92
N ALA A 214 -17.24 6.80 6.38
CA ALA A 214 -16.19 7.54 7.06
C ALA A 214 -14.83 6.98 6.68
N LYS A 215 -13.92 7.85 6.28
CA LYS A 215 -12.53 7.51 6.03
C LYS A 215 -11.63 8.59 6.62
N LEU A 216 -10.83 8.19 7.60
CA LEU A 216 -9.86 9.03 8.28
C LEU A 216 -8.45 8.47 8.09
N ASN A 217 -7.53 9.34 7.73
CA ASN A 217 -6.09 9.11 7.85
C ASN A 217 -5.50 10.20 8.75
N PHE A 218 -4.54 9.84 9.59
CA PHE A 218 -3.82 10.74 10.49
C PHE A 218 -2.41 11.03 9.97
N ASP A 219 -1.83 12.20 10.29
CA ASP A 219 -0.41 12.47 10.05
C ASP A 219 0.45 11.59 10.97
N ASP A 220 1.33 10.78 10.37
CA ASP A 220 2.25 9.91 11.12
C ASP A 220 3.20 10.71 12.03
N ASN A 221 3.47 11.99 11.71
CA ASN A 221 4.30 12.87 12.55
C ASN A 221 3.60 13.33 13.84
N ALA A 222 2.26 13.25 13.92
CA ALA A 222 1.49 13.70 15.08
C ALA A 222 1.15 12.57 16.07
N LEU A 223 1.30 11.30 15.68
CA LEU A 223 0.88 10.13 16.47
C LEU A 223 1.49 10.06 17.88
N PHE A 224 2.62 10.73 18.14
CA PHE A 224 3.23 10.78 19.48
C PHE A 224 2.34 11.49 20.52
N ARG A 225 1.38 12.32 20.09
CA ARG A 225 0.42 13.02 20.96
C ARG A 225 -0.99 12.43 20.98
N HIS A 226 -1.26 11.40 20.16
CA HIS A 226 -2.58 10.76 20.01
C HIS A 226 -2.54 9.24 20.28
N PRO A 227 -2.25 8.80 21.52
CA PRO A 227 -2.13 7.37 21.85
C PRO A 227 -3.42 6.56 21.59
N GLU A 228 -4.60 7.17 21.70
CA GLU A 228 -5.90 6.60 21.39
C GLU A 228 -6.07 6.27 19.90
N GLU A 229 -5.49 7.09 19.01
CA GLU A 229 -5.46 6.83 17.58
C GLU A 229 -4.49 5.70 17.25
N VAL A 230 -3.30 5.70 17.86
CA VAL A 230 -2.31 4.63 17.69
C VAL A 230 -2.88 3.27 18.11
N ALA A 231 -3.72 3.24 19.16
CA ALA A 231 -4.43 2.04 19.59
C ALA A 231 -5.45 1.50 18.56
N MET A 232 -5.84 2.31 17.56
CA MET A 232 -6.73 1.90 16.48
C MET A 232 -6.00 1.29 15.26
N ARG A 233 -4.66 1.34 15.21
CA ARG A 233 -3.85 0.85 14.08
C ARG A 233 -4.07 -0.64 13.81
N ASP A 234 -4.31 -0.98 12.56
CA ASP A 234 -4.51 -2.36 12.12
C ASP A 234 -3.36 -2.90 11.27
N LEU A 235 -2.46 -3.65 11.91
CA LEU A 235 -1.30 -4.27 11.25
C LEU A 235 -1.68 -5.37 10.24
N ASP A 236 -2.91 -5.89 10.26
CA ASP A 236 -3.39 -6.84 9.25
C ASP A 236 -3.71 -6.20 7.88
N GLU A 237 -3.69 -4.87 7.80
CA GLU A 237 -3.95 -4.04 6.60
C GLU A 237 -2.68 -3.36 6.04
N GLU A 238 -1.50 -3.68 6.58
CA GLU A 238 -0.19 -3.14 6.19
C GLU A 238 0.72 -4.25 5.64
N ASP A 239 1.75 -3.90 4.86
CA ASP A 239 2.74 -4.89 4.39
C ASP A 239 3.61 -5.37 5.57
N PRO A 240 3.71 -6.69 5.84
CA PRO A 240 4.57 -7.23 6.90
C PRO A 240 6.03 -6.75 6.85
N LEU A 241 6.57 -6.45 5.67
CA LEU A 241 7.93 -5.94 5.51
C LEU A 241 8.05 -4.47 5.92
N GLU A 242 6.99 -3.67 5.73
CA GLU A 242 6.91 -2.27 6.18
C GLU A 242 6.75 -2.22 7.71
N ILE A 243 5.98 -3.15 8.28
CA ILE A 243 5.88 -3.33 9.74
C ILE A 243 7.25 -3.69 10.33
N GLU A 244 7.94 -4.71 9.82
CA GLU A 244 9.27 -5.08 10.30
C GLU A 244 10.30 -3.94 10.11
N ALA A 245 10.19 -3.16 9.03
CA ALA A 245 11.04 -1.99 8.81
C ALA A 245 10.81 -0.88 9.86
N SER A 246 9.55 -0.59 10.20
CA SER A 246 9.20 0.47 11.15
C SER A 246 9.81 0.26 12.55
N LYS A 247 10.00 -0.99 12.99
CA LYS A 247 10.65 -1.34 14.27
C LYS A 247 12.10 -0.85 14.37
N TYR A 248 12.75 -0.62 13.23
CA TYR A 248 14.12 -0.15 13.12
C TYR A 248 14.22 1.29 12.64
N ASP A 249 13.09 2.03 12.58
CA ASP A 249 13.06 3.39 12.01
C ASP A 249 13.67 3.39 10.59
N LEU A 250 13.13 2.51 9.73
CA LEU A 250 13.48 2.37 8.32
C LEU A 250 12.24 2.65 7.47
N ASN A 251 12.33 3.60 6.54
CA ASN A 251 11.27 3.89 5.60
C ASN A 251 11.36 2.90 4.43
N TYR A 252 10.57 1.83 4.47
CA TYR A 252 10.51 0.79 3.45
C TYR A 252 9.19 0.86 2.68
N ILE A 253 9.20 0.53 1.38
CA ILE A 253 7.97 0.27 0.60
C ILE A 253 8.25 -0.91 -0.33
N SER A 254 7.36 -1.92 -0.34
CA SER A 254 7.47 -3.08 -1.24
C SER A 254 7.21 -2.71 -2.71
N LEU A 255 7.98 -3.27 -3.65
CA LEU A 255 7.74 -3.14 -5.10
C LEU A 255 7.89 -4.48 -5.82
N ASP A 256 7.33 -4.58 -7.03
CA ASP A 256 7.26 -5.84 -7.80
C ASP A 256 8.55 -6.31 -8.48
N GLY A 257 9.63 -5.53 -8.41
CA GLY A 257 10.88 -5.84 -9.10
C GLY A 257 11.74 -6.93 -8.45
N ASN A 258 13.02 -6.94 -8.86
CA ASN A 258 13.98 -7.96 -8.48
C ASN A 258 15.38 -7.44 -8.13
N ILE A 259 15.57 -6.12 -8.17
CA ILE A 259 16.77 -5.44 -7.66
C ILE A 259 16.35 -4.66 -6.42
N ALA A 260 16.72 -5.14 -5.24
CA ALA A 260 16.48 -4.39 -4.02
C ALA A 260 17.48 -3.24 -3.90
N CYS A 261 17.12 -2.16 -3.22
CA CYS A 261 18.05 -1.07 -2.93
C CYS A 261 17.94 -0.59 -1.48
N MET A 262 19.07 -0.12 -0.95
CA MET A 262 19.20 0.49 0.38
C MET A 262 20.01 1.77 0.23
N VAL A 263 19.44 2.88 0.70
CA VAL A 263 19.94 4.23 0.44
C VAL A 263 19.79 5.08 1.70
N ASN A 264 20.60 6.13 1.85
CA ASN A 264 20.40 7.15 2.88
C ASN A 264 19.88 8.46 2.25
N GLY A 265 18.68 8.86 2.65
CA GLY A 265 17.91 10.00 2.14
C GLY A 265 16.89 9.61 1.06
N ALA A 266 15.60 9.83 1.35
CA ALA A 266 14.46 9.50 0.48
C ALA A 266 14.59 10.01 -0.97
N GLY A 267 15.11 11.22 -1.18
CA GLY A 267 15.36 11.76 -2.53
C GLY A 267 16.39 10.94 -3.33
N LEU A 268 17.46 10.49 -2.67
CA LEU A 268 18.45 9.61 -3.30
C LEU A 268 17.88 8.20 -3.48
N ALA A 269 17.00 7.74 -2.60
CA ALA A 269 16.34 6.44 -2.72
C ALA A 269 15.45 6.39 -3.97
N MET A 270 14.61 7.42 -4.20
CA MET A 270 13.84 7.58 -5.45
C MET A 270 14.75 7.61 -6.67
N ALA A 271 15.75 8.49 -6.70
CA ALA A 271 16.69 8.58 -7.83
C ALA A 271 17.48 7.28 -8.08
N THR A 272 17.66 6.43 -7.06
CA THR A 272 18.28 5.10 -7.20
C THR A 272 17.34 4.10 -7.86
N MET A 273 16.05 4.10 -7.51
CA MET A 273 15.03 3.30 -8.19
C MET A 273 14.89 3.71 -9.65
N ASP A 274 14.86 5.01 -9.92
CA ASP A 274 14.82 5.56 -11.28
C ASP A 274 16.05 5.17 -12.08
N THR A 275 17.24 5.21 -11.46
CA THR A 275 18.49 4.74 -12.07
C THR A 275 18.42 3.25 -12.41
N ILE A 276 17.91 2.40 -11.50
CA ILE A 276 17.69 0.97 -11.77
C ILE A 276 16.76 0.80 -12.98
N LYS A 277 15.68 1.57 -13.06
CA LYS A 277 14.69 1.51 -14.14
C LYS A 277 15.26 1.99 -15.48
N LEU A 278 16.01 3.09 -15.47
CA LEU A 278 16.67 3.71 -16.63
C LEU A 278 17.66 2.73 -17.31
N PHE A 279 18.37 1.91 -16.53
CA PHE A 279 19.26 0.87 -17.07
C PHE A 279 18.56 -0.46 -17.37
N GLY A 280 17.23 -0.50 -17.38
CA GLY A 280 16.42 -1.67 -17.74
C GLY A 280 16.31 -2.74 -16.64
N GLY A 281 16.49 -2.35 -15.38
CA GLY A 281 16.18 -3.15 -14.21
C GLY A 281 14.75 -2.94 -13.71
N SER A 282 14.41 -3.59 -12.60
CA SER A 282 13.16 -3.33 -11.88
C SER A 282 13.43 -3.26 -10.37
N PRO A 283 13.20 -2.11 -9.71
CA PRO A 283 13.39 -1.98 -8.27
C PRO A 283 12.38 -2.86 -7.51
N ALA A 284 12.85 -3.57 -6.49
CA ALA A 284 12.08 -4.50 -5.67
C ALA A 284 11.54 -3.87 -4.37
N ASN A 285 12.02 -2.68 -4.03
CA ASN A 285 11.59 -1.90 -2.88
C ASN A 285 12.09 -0.45 -3.01
N PHE A 286 11.47 0.46 -2.26
CA PHE A 286 12.09 1.66 -1.72
C PHE A 286 12.67 1.30 -0.34
N LEU A 287 13.82 1.85 0.06
CA LEU A 287 14.32 1.78 1.44
C LEU A 287 15.27 2.96 1.71
N ASP A 288 14.85 3.83 2.61
CA ASP A 288 15.68 4.88 3.21
C ASP A 288 16.05 4.51 4.67
N VAL A 289 17.35 4.43 4.95
CA VAL A 289 17.90 4.20 6.31
C VAL A 289 18.00 5.46 7.17
N GLY A 290 17.62 6.62 6.62
CA GLY A 290 17.73 7.93 7.25
C GLY A 290 19.18 8.42 7.36
N GLY A 291 19.42 9.39 8.25
CA GLY A 291 20.74 9.99 8.45
C GLY A 291 21.77 9.07 9.13
N GLY A 292 21.35 7.96 9.74
CA GLY A 292 22.21 7.08 10.54
C GLY A 292 22.17 5.62 10.07
N ALA A 293 23.28 5.14 9.50
CA ALA A 293 23.43 3.76 9.01
C ALA A 293 24.21 2.92 10.03
N THR A 294 23.61 2.69 11.21
CA THR A 294 24.19 1.79 12.23
C THR A 294 24.26 0.36 11.70
N ALA A 295 25.18 -0.45 12.21
CA ALA A 295 25.32 -1.85 11.78
C ALA A 295 24.01 -2.64 11.98
N GLU A 296 23.28 -2.36 13.06
CA GLU A 296 21.96 -2.96 13.33
C GLU A 296 20.91 -2.58 12.27
N LYS A 297 20.72 -1.28 11.99
CA LYS A 297 19.79 -0.82 10.94
C LYS A 297 20.13 -1.40 9.57
N VAL A 298 21.42 -1.47 9.23
CA VAL A 298 21.90 -2.08 7.97
C VAL A 298 21.66 -3.59 7.94
N THR A 299 21.91 -4.32 9.02
CA THR A 299 21.57 -5.75 9.15
C THR A 299 20.06 -5.98 9.01
N ALA A 300 19.22 -5.17 9.65
CA ALA A 300 17.77 -5.25 9.55
C ALA A 300 17.30 -5.02 8.10
N ALA A 301 17.78 -3.95 7.46
CA ALA A 301 17.53 -3.65 6.05
C ALA A 301 17.89 -4.83 5.13
N PHE A 302 19.05 -5.46 5.33
CA PHE A 302 19.42 -6.67 4.58
C PHE A 302 18.48 -7.85 4.84
N LYS A 303 18.09 -8.11 6.09
CA LYS A 303 17.15 -9.19 6.44
C LYS A 303 15.78 -8.98 5.77
N ILE A 304 15.26 -7.75 5.81
CA ILE A 304 13.99 -7.36 5.16
C ILE A 304 14.09 -7.54 3.64
N MET A 305 15.11 -6.97 2.97
CA MET A 305 15.28 -7.13 1.52
C MET A 305 15.44 -8.60 1.08
N LEU A 306 16.15 -9.43 1.86
CA LEU A 306 16.39 -10.84 1.54
C LEU A 306 15.20 -11.77 1.88
N SER A 307 14.23 -11.29 2.66
CA SER A 307 12.97 -12.02 2.88
C SER A 307 12.21 -12.18 1.56
N ASN A 308 12.16 -11.13 0.72
CA ASN A 308 11.51 -11.09 -0.58
C ASN A 308 12.25 -11.99 -1.60
N LYS A 309 11.64 -13.14 -1.93
CA LYS A 309 12.23 -14.13 -2.84
C LYS A 309 12.29 -13.67 -4.30
N LYS A 310 11.65 -12.55 -4.69
CA LYS A 310 11.81 -11.94 -6.01
C LYS A 310 13.22 -11.35 -6.18
N VAL A 311 13.87 -10.88 -5.11
CA VAL A 311 15.19 -10.23 -5.14
C VAL A 311 16.27 -11.15 -5.72
N LYS A 312 17.09 -10.61 -6.62
CA LYS A 312 18.20 -11.30 -7.32
C LYS A 312 19.55 -10.59 -7.21
N ALA A 313 19.55 -9.28 -6.91
CA ALA A 313 20.71 -8.46 -6.58
C ALA A 313 20.29 -7.32 -5.64
N ILE A 314 21.26 -6.72 -4.93
CA ILE A 314 21.07 -5.55 -4.08
C ILE A 314 21.97 -4.41 -4.58
N LEU A 315 21.43 -3.19 -4.66
CA LEU A 315 22.19 -1.96 -4.85
C LEU A 315 22.17 -1.12 -3.57
N VAL A 316 23.32 -1.02 -2.90
CA VAL A 316 23.55 -0.05 -1.85
C VAL A 316 24.10 1.22 -2.49
N ASN A 317 23.37 2.34 -2.39
CA ASN A 317 23.82 3.65 -2.88
C ASN A 317 23.86 4.62 -1.71
N ILE A 318 25.07 4.98 -1.28
CA ILE A 318 25.29 5.81 -0.10
C ILE A 318 25.97 7.13 -0.51
N PHE A 319 25.49 8.22 0.06
CA PHE A 319 26.18 9.51 0.07
C PHE A 319 26.49 9.86 1.52
N GLY A 320 27.75 9.77 1.93
CA GLY A 320 28.16 9.78 3.35
C GLY A 320 27.63 10.98 4.12
N GLY A 321 27.66 12.18 3.53
CA GLY A 321 27.17 13.40 4.16
C GLY A 321 27.90 13.65 5.48
N ILE A 322 27.19 13.47 6.59
CA ILE A 322 27.73 13.58 7.96
C ILE A 322 28.55 12.33 8.36
N MET A 323 28.23 11.16 7.81
CA MET A 323 28.92 9.90 8.09
C MET A 323 30.11 9.66 7.14
N LYS A 324 31.15 9.01 7.66
CA LYS A 324 32.33 8.60 6.87
C LYS A 324 32.10 7.26 6.16
N CYS A 325 32.62 7.12 4.96
CA CYS A 325 32.41 5.97 4.08
C CYS A 325 33.02 4.66 4.63
N ASP A 326 34.09 4.75 5.41
CA ASP A 326 34.75 3.63 6.10
C ASP A 326 33.91 3.05 7.23
N THR A 327 33.25 3.87 8.04
CA THR A 327 32.26 3.43 9.04
C THR A 327 31.13 2.65 8.35
N ILE A 328 30.58 3.19 7.27
CA ILE A 328 29.46 2.56 6.54
C ILE A 328 29.93 1.29 5.83
N ALA A 329 31.12 1.27 5.22
CA ALA A 329 31.72 0.07 4.62
C ALA A 329 31.84 -1.06 5.66
N THR A 330 32.30 -0.73 6.88
CA THR A 330 32.43 -1.69 7.98
C THR A 330 31.07 -2.26 8.38
N GLY A 331 30.04 -1.41 8.51
CA GLY A 331 28.66 -1.85 8.77
C GLY A 331 28.10 -2.76 7.67
N ILE A 332 28.29 -2.40 6.40
CA ILE A 332 27.89 -3.22 5.24
C ILE A 332 28.59 -4.59 5.27
N VAL A 333 29.90 -4.65 5.53
CA VAL A 333 30.67 -5.91 5.57
C VAL A 333 30.24 -6.79 6.75
N ALA A 334 30.00 -6.21 7.93
CA ALA A 334 29.50 -6.93 9.10
C ALA A 334 28.12 -7.55 8.81
N ALA A 335 27.17 -6.73 8.37
CA ALA A 335 25.82 -7.18 8.02
C ALA A 335 25.82 -8.23 6.91
N ALA A 336 26.60 -8.03 5.84
CA ALA A 336 26.74 -8.97 4.73
C ALA A 336 27.24 -10.36 5.16
N ARG A 337 28.13 -10.43 6.15
CA ARG A 337 28.62 -11.68 6.75
C ARG A 337 27.57 -12.33 7.62
N GLU A 338 26.89 -11.55 8.46
CA GLU A 338 25.82 -12.04 9.35
C GLU A 338 24.66 -12.66 8.56
N VAL A 339 24.12 -11.95 7.56
CA VAL A 339 22.97 -12.39 6.75
C VAL A 339 23.31 -13.44 5.69
N LYS A 340 24.61 -13.75 5.50
CA LYS A 340 25.13 -14.71 4.50
C LYS A 340 24.58 -14.44 3.10
N LEU A 341 24.88 -13.26 2.54
CA LEU A 341 24.36 -12.79 1.25
C LEU A 341 24.39 -13.84 0.14
N SER A 342 23.20 -14.18 -0.38
CA SER A 342 22.99 -15.15 -1.47
C SER A 342 22.79 -14.49 -2.85
N VAL A 343 22.82 -13.16 -2.90
CA VAL A 343 22.65 -12.32 -4.09
C VAL A 343 23.84 -11.38 -4.27
N PRO A 344 24.21 -11.00 -5.51
CA PRO A 344 25.27 -10.02 -5.72
C PRO A 344 24.92 -8.69 -5.07
N LEU A 345 25.91 -8.09 -4.43
CA LEU A 345 25.82 -6.78 -3.79
C LEU A 345 26.64 -5.78 -4.62
N VAL A 346 25.97 -4.77 -5.18
CA VAL A 346 26.63 -3.60 -5.78
C VAL A 346 26.63 -2.49 -4.75
N VAL A 347 27.79 -1.86 -4.53
CA VAL A 347 27.92 -0.73 -3.61
C VAL A 347 28.48 0.48 -4.35
N ARG A 348 27.75 1.59 -4.34
CA ARG A 348 28.28 2.91 -4.69
C ARG A 348 28.30 3.77 -3.44
N MET A 349 29.44 4.41 -3.19
CA MET A 349 29.62 5.30 -2.05
C MET A 349 30.38 6.55 -2.47
N LYS A 350 30.00 7.71 -1.90
CA LYS A 350 30.67 9.01 -2.08
C LYS A 350 30.69 9.78 -0.77
N GLY A 351 31.79 10.48 -0.48
CA GLY A 351 31.93 11.32 0.72
C GLY A 351 33.30 11.14 1.39
N THR A 352 33.41 11.64 2.63
CA THR A 352 34.62 11.50 3.45
C THR A 352 35.05 10.03 3.57
N ASN A 353 36.35 9.77 3.45
CA ASN A 353 36.96 8.43 3.48
C ASN A 353 36.47 7.46 2.37
N GLU A 354 36.03 7.95 1.19
CA GLU A 354 35.57 7.11 0.06
C GLU A 354 36.56 5.99 -0.28
N ASP A 355 37.84 6.30 -0.47
CA ASP A 355 38.85 5.32 -0.88
C ASP A 355 39.12 4.27 0.21
N LEU A 356 39.08 4.67 1.47
CA LEU A 356 39.20 3.75 2.60
C LEU A 356 37.96 2.84 2.71
N GLY A 357 36.76 3.38 2.49
CA GLY A 357 35.53 2.59 2.39
C GLY A 357 35.59 1.57 1.24
N LYS A 358 36.01 2.00 0.05
CA LYS A 358 36.22 1.11 -1.11
C LYS A 358 37.27 0.02 -0.81
N LYS A 359 38.35 0.36 -0.09
CA LYS A 359 39.36 -0.59 0.35
C LYS A 359 38.76 -1.63 1.32
N ILE A 360 38.01 -1.20 2.34
CA ILE A 360 37.33 -2.10 3.30
C ILE A 360 36.40 -3.07 2.58
N LEU A 361 35.61 -2.59 1.60
CA LEU A 361 34.73 -3.46 0.79
C LEU A 361 35.52 -4.48 -0.03
N LYS A 362 36.64 -4.08 -0.65
CA LYS A 362 37.50 -4.95 -1.45
C LYS A 362 38.22 -6.00 -0.60
N ASP A 363 38.80 -5.59 0.52
CA ASP A 363 39.60 -6.43 1.41
C ASP A 363 38.71 -7.37 2.27
N SER A 364 37.39 -7.17 2.26
CA SER A 364 36.41 -7.99 3.00
C SER A 364 36.33 -9.47 2.58
N GLY A 365 36.83 -9.82 1.39
CA GLY A 365 36.69 -11.15 0.79
C GLY A 365 35.28 -11.53 0.33
N LEU A 366 34.30 -10.61 0.45
CA LEU A 366 32.93 -10.80 -0.01
C LEU A 366 32.80 -10.48 -1.52
N PRO A 367 31.84 -11.07 -2.24
CA PRO A 367 31.60 -10.79 -3.66
C PRO A 367 30.86 -9.45 -3.87
N ILE A 368 31.50 -8.36 -3.44
CA ILE A 368 30.98 -6.99 -3.54
C ILE A 368 31.49 -6.33 -4.83
N ILE A 369 30.58 -5.72 -5.57
CA ILE A 369 30.88 -5.01 -6.82
C ILE A 369 30.86 -3.50 -6.52
N SER A 370 32.02 -2.88 -6.40
CA SER A 370 32.13 -1.43 -6.21
C SER A 370 31.75 -0.68 -7.50
N ALA A 371 31.04 0.44 -7.35
CA ALA A 371 30.64 1.33 -8.43
C ALA A 371 30.99 2.80 -8.13
N ASP A 372 31.42 3.53 -9.16
CA ASP A 372 32.05 4.86 -8.98
C ASP A 372 31.05 6.02 -9.07
N ASN A 373 29.95 5.84 -9.79
CA ASN A 373 28.85 6.80 -9.91
C ASN A 373 27.51 6.07 -10.08
N MET A 374 26.40 6.80 -10.04
CA MET A 374 25.05 6.21 -10.15
C MET A 374 24.83 5.47 -11.48
N GLY A 375 25.30 6.02 -12.60
CA GLY A 375 25.14 5.39 -13.91
C GLY A 375 25.90 4.06 -14.03
N ASP A 376 27.12 4.01 -13.49
CA ASP A 376 27.91 2.79 -13.36
C ASP A 376 27.25 1.77 -12.41
N ALA A 377 26.72 2.22 -11.27
CA ALA A 377 26.02 1.37 -10.31
C ALA A 377 24.76 0.71 -10.91
N GLY A 378 23.96 1.49 -11.65
CA GLY A 378 22.78 1.00 -12.38
C GLY A 378 23.14 -0.06 -13.42
N LYS A 379 24.15 0.21 -14.26
CA LYS A 379 24.68 -0.78 -15.23
C LYS A 379 25.15 -2.06 -14.55
N LYS A 380 25.94 -1.94 -13.47
CA LYS A 380 26.52 -3.07 -12.73
C LYS A 380 25.45 -3.93 -12.06
N VAL A 381 24.43 -3.34 -11.41
CA VAL A 381 23.40 -4.14 -10.73
C VAL A 381 22.47 -4.87 -11.71
N VAL A 382 22.10 -4.22 -12.83
CA VAL A 382 21.33 -4.88 -13.89
C VAL A 382 22.12 -6.01 -14.54
N ALA A 383 23.42 -5.81 -14.78
CA ALA A 383 24.31 -6.87 -15.27
C ALA A 383 24.42 -8.04 -14.28
N ALA A 384 24.51 -7.77 -12.97
CA ALA A 384 24.60 -8.79 -11.93
C ALA A 384 23.36 -9.70 -11.87
N VAL A 385 22.15 -9.15 -12.10
CA VAL A 385 20.93 -9.96 -12.26
C VAL A 385 20.97 -10.83 -13.52
N LYS A 386 21.39 -10.26 -14.66
CA LYS A 386 21.49 -10.99 -15.94
C LYS A 386 22.52 -12.13 -15.87
N GLY A 387 23.64 -11.93 -15.17
CA GLY A 387 24.71 -12.92 -14.97
C GLY A 387 24.29 -14.19 -14.21
N LYS A 388 23.16 -14.17 -13.48
CA LYS A 388 22.58 -15.36 -12.83
C LYS A 388 21.79 -16.27 -13.78
N LYS A 389 21.57 -15.90 -15.05
CA LYS A 389 21.00 -16.81 -16.06
C LYS A 389 22.04 -17.87 -16.50
N THR A 390 22.18 -18.91 -15.68
CA THR A 390 22.74 -20.24 -15.99
C THR A 390 23.93 -20.27 -16.97
N LYS A 391 25.16 -20.34 -16.45
CA LYS A 391 26.23 -21.01 -17.21
C LYS A 391 25.78 -22.46 -17.48
N PRO A 392 25.69 -22.93 -18.74
CA PRO A 392 25.34 -24.31 -19.01
C PRO A 392 26.39 -25.24 -18.41
N LYS A 393 25.98 -26.30 -17.71
CA LYS A 393 26.90 -27.32 -17.21
C LYS A 393 27.73 -27.88 -18.37
N PRO A 394 29.06 -28.06 -18.22
CA PRO A 394 29.86 -28.71 -19.26
C PRO A 394 29.28 -30.08 -19.58
N LYS A 395 29.02 -30.38 -20.87
CA LYS A 395 28.57 -31.71 -21.28
C LYS A 395 29.63 -32.74 -20.85
N PRO A 396 29.24 -33.91 -20.29
CA PRO A 396 30.21 -34.96 -19.96
C PRO A 396 30.95 -35.39 -21.22
N LYS A 397 32.29 -35.49 -21.16
CA LYS A 397 33.09 -36.04 -22.26
C LYS A 397 32.62 -37.48 -22.54
N ALA A 398 32.22 -37.76 -23.78
CA ALA A 398 31.70 -39.07 -24.17
C ALA A 398 32.79 -40.15 -24.04
N LYS A 399 32.50 -41.24 -23.33
CA LYS A 399 33.36 -42.44 -23.31
C LYS A 399 33.29 -43.15 -24.68
N PRO A 400 34.38 -43.78 -25.16
CA PRO A 400 34.41 -44.42 -26.47
C PRO A 400 33.48 -45.64 -26.54
N LYS A 401 32.73 -45.79 -27.64
CA LYS A 401 31.76 -46.87 -27.85
C LYS A 401 32.45 -48.23 -28.03
N LYS A 402 32.17 -49.20 -27.15
CA LYS A 402 32.47 -50.61 -27.41
C LYS A 402 31.58 -51.13 -28.55
N ARG A 403 32.16 -51.85 -29.52
CA ARG A 403 31.44 -52.52 -30.61
C ARG A 403 30.62 -53.70 -30.07
N ALA A 404 29.33 -53.77 -30.40
CA ALA A 404 28.48 -54.94 -30.12
C ALA A 404 28.41 -55.88 -31.35
N ARG A 405 28.37 -57.19 -31.10
CA ARG A 405 28.29 -58.25 -32.13
C ARG A 405 26.89 -58.32 -32.76
N LYS A 406 26.81 -58.69 -34.05
CA LYS A 406 25.55 -58.96 -34.77
C LYS A 406 25.04 -60.38 -34.47
N ALA A 407 23.72 -60.55 -34.39
CA ALA A 407 23.03 -61.85 -34.39
C ALA A 407 22.18 -62.02 -35.67
N PRO A 408 21.86 -63.26 -36.11
CA PRO A 408 21.44 -63.53 -37.50
C PRO A 408 19.92 -63.55 -37.73
N LYS A 409 19.50 -63.22 -38.97
CA LYS A 409 18.11 -63.40 -39.45
C LYS A 409 17.98 -64.68 -40.30
N LYS A 410 16.95 -65.49 -40.00
CA LYS A 410 16.34 -66.52 -40.87
C LYS A 410 14.84 -66.14 -41.03
N ARG A 411 14.06 -66.49 -42.06
CA ARG A 411 14.21 -66.84 -43.49
C ARG A 411 12.78 -67.21 -43.97
N ALA A 412 12.28 -66.61 -45.04
CA ALA A 412 11.15 -67.13 -45.86
C ALA A 412 11.38 -66.60 -47.30
N LYS A 413 11.54 -67.41 -48.37
CA LYS A 413 10.53 -68.22 -49.12
C LYS A 413 9.32 -67.35 -49.52
N LYS A 414 8.85 -67.20 -50.78
CA LYS A 414 9.03 -67.81 -52.14
C LYS A 414 8.67 -66.71 -53.20
N ALA A 415 8.89 -66.79 -54.53
CA ALA A 415 9.83 -67.51 -55.42
C ALA A 415 9.62 -67.11 -56.92
N LYS A 416 10.59 -67.45 -57.80
CA LYS A 416 10.50 -67.62 -59.29
C LYS A 416 10.41 -66.41 -60.27
N LYS A 417 11.43 -66.37 -61.17
CA LYS A 417 11.39 -66.09 -62.65
C LYS A 417 10.99 -64.65 -63.11
N LYS A 418 11.46 -64.10 -64.24
CA LYS A 418 12.25 -64.61 -65.38
C LYS A 418 12.95 -63.45 -66.16
N LYS A 419 14.17 -63.69 -66.66
CA LYS A 419 14.86 -63.15 -67.88
C LYS A 419 14.44 -61.80 -68.51
N ARG A 420 15.42 -60.89 -68.69
CA ARG A 420 15.90 -60.23 -69.94
C ARG A 420 16.95 -59.17 -69.56
N LYS A 421 18.03 -58.92 -70.30
CA LYS A 421 18.62 -59.65 -71.44
C LYS A 421 20.14 -59.57 -71.30
#